data_AF-A0A067ST95-F1
#
_entry.id   AF-A0A067ST95-F1
#
_cell.length_a   1.000
_cell.length_b   1.000
_cell.length_c   1.000
_cell.angle_alpha   90.00
_cell.angle_beta   90.00
_cell.angle_gamma   90.00
#
_symmetry.space_group_name_H-M   'P 1'
#
loop_
_entity.id
_entity.type
_entity.pdbx_description
1 polymer ?
#
loop_
_entity_poly.entity_id
_entity_poly.type
_entity_poly.pdbx_seq_one_letter_code
_entity_poly.pdbx_strand_id
1 'polypeptide(L)'
;MIKISSGSRQPQREPWTMDRLIYERSIALGLSINENSNITYTSHLNSYLTFCRLHDLPVGPTEQTLSFFTVFMSSHIKPDSVDSYLSRIANQLEGFFPNVRKNRNSILVSQTLAGCKCCFGTPVNCKRPLSKTDILFVILQIGSSKSHDDMLFLAMITTGVDALLRLAAMAFPDKLKSRNYKKVTLRHTVNVSPTLYSFHLPGHKADRATALAEAGAPPYLIQAIGRWTSATFQIYIRKNPVILQALLYGRPPDSSRVNL
;
A
#
# COMPACT_ATOMS: atom_id res chain seq x y z
N MET A 1 9.60 -24.20 -27.60
CA MET A 1 9.21 -25.11 -26.50
C MET A 1 10.33 -25.08 -25.47
N ILE A 2 10.11 -24.48 -24.30
CA ILE A 2 11.14 -24.38 -23.24
C ILE A 2 11.30 -25.78 -22.63
N LYS A 3 12.50 -26.38 -22.74
CA LYS A 3 12.79 -27.69 -22.14
C LYS A 3 13.15 -27.48 -20.66
N ILE A 4 12.55 -28.29 -19.79
CA ILE A 4 12.88 -28.31 -18.37
C ILE A 4 14.29 -28.90 -18.21
N SER A 5 15.15 -28.23 -17.43
CA SER A 5 16.51 -28.68 -17.18
C SER A 5 16.50 -30.01 -16.41
N SER A 6 17.17 -31.02 -16.96
CA SER A 6 17.30 -32.37 -16.36
C SER A 6 18.15 -32.39 -15.08
N GLY A 7 18.87 -31.31 -14.77
CA GLY A 7 19.76 -31.22 -13.61
C GLY A 7 19.07 -30.83 -12.29
N SER A 8 17.82 -30.35 -12.32
CA SER A 8 17.14 -29.93 -11.08
C SER A 8 16.40 -31.09 -10.42
N ARG A 9 16.86 -31.53 -9.24
CA ARG A 9 16.14 -32.48 -8.39
C ARG A 9 14.89 -31.81 -7.79
N GLN A 10 13.77 -31.82 -8.53
CA GLN A 10 12.49 -31.42 -7.98
C GLN A 10 11.89 -32.60 -7.21
N PRO A 11 11.39 -32.39 -5.97
CA PRO A 11 10.63 -33.42 -5.26
C PRO A 11 9.40 -33.81 -6.08
N GLN A 12 8.96 -35.07 -5.98
CA GLN A 12 7.69 -35.47 -6.60
C GLN A 12 6.55 -34.67 -5.96
N ARG A 13 5.80 -33.95 -6.81
CA ARG A 13 4.63 -33.17 -6.42
C ARG A 13 3.45 -33.74 -7.18
N GLU A 14 2.41 -34.13 -6.46
CA GLU A 14 1.15 -34.52 -7.07
C GLU A 14 0.55 -33.34 -7.85
N PRO A 15 0.04 -33.57 -9.08
CA PRO A 15 -0.60 -32.52 -9.85
C PRO A 15 -1.88 -32.07 -9.15
N TRP A 16 -2.04 -30.76 -9.00
CA TRP A 16 -3.29 -30.18 -8.50
C TRP A 16 -4.27 -30.01 -9.66
N THR A 17 -5.56 -30.24 -9.39
CA THR A 17 -6.63 -29.88 -10.32
C THR A 17 -6.67 -28.37 -10.55
N MET A 18 -7.19 -27.94 -11.69
CA MET A 18 -7.30 -26.51 -12.02
C MET A 18 -8.12 -25.75 -10.97
N ASP A 19 -9.21 -26.35 -10.49
CA ASP A 19 -10.06 -25.75 -9.46
C ASP A 19 -9.32 -25.56 -8.13
N ARG A 20 -8.50 -26.55 -7.74
CA ARG A 20 -7.65 -26.44 -6.54
C ARG A 20 -6.61 -25.34 -6.70
N LEU A 21 -5.98 -25.23 -7.87
CA LEU A 21 -5.02 -24.15 -8.15
C LEU A 21 -5.69 -22.77 -8.04
N ILE A 22 -6.91 -22.61 -8.56
CA ILE A 22 -7.66 -21.35 -8.47
C ILE A 22 -8.04 -21.04 -7.01
N TYR A 23 -8.49 -22.04 -6.26
CA TYR A 23 -8.87 -21.91 -4.85
C TYR A 23 -7.68 -21.53 -3.96
N GLU A 24 -6.59 -22.29 -4.03
CA GLU A 24 -5.37 -22.03 -3.25
C GLU A 24 -4.75 -20.67 -3.60
N ARG A 25 -4.75 -20.31 -4.90
CA ARG A 25 -4.32 -18.97 -5.34
C ARG A 25 -5.20 -17.87 -4.72
N SER A 26 -6.51 -18.08 -4.64
CA SER A 26 -7.44 -17.12 -4.05
C SER A 26 -7.20 -16.93 -2.54
N ILE A 27 -6.91 -18.01 -1.81
CA ILE A 27 -6.49 -17.95 -0.40
C ILE A 27 -5.18 -17.18 -0.25
N ALA A 28 -4.15 -17.53 -1.04
CA ALA A 28 -2.85 -16.86 -0.99
C ALA A 28 -2.96 -15.35 -1.30
N LEU A 29 -3.79 -14.99 -2.28
CA LEU A 29 -4.08 -13.59 -2.60
C LEU A 29 -4.83 -12.89 -1.46
N GLY A 30 -5.78 -13.56 -0.80
CA GLY A 30 -6.49 -13.04 0.37
C GLY A 30 -5.57 -12.79 1.57
N LEU A 31 -4.67 -13.72 1.88
CA LEU A 31 -3.70 -13.63 2.96
C LEU A 31 -2.60 -12.59 2.72
N SER A 32 -2.31 -12.27 1.45
CA SER A 32 -1.35 -11.21 1.10
C SER A 32 -1.85 -9.80 1.48
N ILE A 33 -3.14 -9.65 1.81
CA ILE A 33 -3.79 -8.38 2.14
C ILE A 33 -3.78 -8.21 3.67
N ASN A 34 -3.31 -7.05 4.14
CA ASN A 34 -3.40 -6.68 5.56
C ASN A 34 -4.86 -6.68 6.04
N GLU A 35 -5.14 -7.17 7.26
CA GLU A 35 -6.51 -7.23 7.82
C GLU A 35 -7.26 -5.88 7.81
N ASN A 36 -6.57 -4.77 8.09
CA ASN A 36 -7.14 -3.41 8.03
C ASN A 36 -7.56 -3.02 6.61
N SER A 37 -6.82 -3.52 5.63
CA SER A 37 -7.20 -3.40 4.23
C SER A 37 -8.45 -4.25 4.00
N ASN A 38 -8.51 -5.53 4.40
CA ASN A 38 -9.70 -6.37 4.18
C ASN A 38 -11.04 -5.76 4.66
N ILE A 39 -11.08 -5.14 5.85
CA ILE A 39 -12.30 -4.48 6.37
C ILE A 39 -12.74 -3.31 5.49
N THR A 40 -11.80 -2.56 4.93
CA THR A 40 -12.10 -1.45 4.01
C THR A 40 -12.33 -1.93 2.57
N TYR A 41 -12.03 -3.19 2.27
CA TYR A 41 -12.24 -3.77 0.93
C TYR A 41 -13.66 -4.33 0.83
N THR A 42 -14.19 -4.95 1.88
CA THR A 42 -15.60 -5.36 1.91
C THR A 42 -16.56 -4.18 1.78
N SER A 43 -16.26 -3.02 2.37
CA SER A 43 -17.12 -1.84 2.25
C SER A 43 -17.18 -1.26 0.83
N HIS A 44 -16.06 -1.25 0.10
CA HIS A 44 -16.01 -0.74 -1.28
C HIS A 44 -16.76 -1.67 -2.23
N LEU A 45 -16.58 -2.99 -2.10
CA LEU A 45 -17.34 -3.98 -2.86
C LEU A 45 -18.83 -3.90 -2.54
N ASN A 46 -19.19 -3.79 -1.26
CA ASN A 46 -20.59 -3.64 -0.85
C ASN A 46 -21.22 -2.39 -1.47
N SER A 47 -20.48 -1.27 -1.54
CA SER A 47 -20.97 -0.05 -2.19
C SER A 47 -21.29 -0.29 -3.67
N TYR A 48 -20.43 -1.05 -4.36
CA TYR A 48 -20.65 -1.43 -5.75
C TYR A 48 -21.82 -2.40 -5.92
N LEU A 49 -21.94 -3.42 -5.06
CA LEU A 49 -23.06 -4.36 -5.09
C LEU A 49 -24.40 -3.66 -4.81
N THR A 50 -24.42 -2.73 -3.87
CA THR A 50 -25.60 -1.89 -3.60
C THR A 50 -25.94 -1.04 -4.81
N PHE A 51 -24.97 -0.40 -5.45
CA PHE A 51 -25.18 0.32 -6.72
C PHE A 51 -25.78 -0.60 -7.80
N CYS A 52 -25.22 -1.79 -8.02
CA CYS A 52 -25.76 -2.74 -8.99
C CYS A 52 -27.22 -3.10 -8.68
N ARG A 53 -27.55 -3.33 -7.40
CA ARG A 53 -28.93 -3.63 -6.97
C ARG A 53 -29.88 -2.45 -7.15
N LEU A 54 -29.43 -1.22 -6.89
CA LEU A 54 -30.26 -0.01 -7.01
C LEU A 54 -30.62 0.33 -8.46
N HIS A 55 -29.79 -0.10 -9.41
CA HIS A 55 -29.96 0.23 -10.83
C HIS A 55 -30.27 -1.00 -11.69
N ASP A 56 -30.59 -2.14 -11.08
CA ASP A 56 -30.85 -3.41 -11.77
C ASP A 56 -29.75 -3.80 -12.77
N LEU A 57 -28.49 -3.50 -12.42
CA LEU A 57 -27.33 -3.78 -13.26
C LEU A 57 -26.68 -5.11 -12.87
N PRO A 58 -26.09 -5.85 -13.82
CA PRO A 58 -25.35 -7.06 -13.53
C PRO A 58 -24.14 -6.74 -12.64
N VAL A 59 -23.80 -7.68 -11.75
CA VAL A 59 -22.62 -7.57 -10.87
C VAL A 59 -21.32 -7.53 -11.68
N GLY A 60 -21.31 -8.12 -12.88
CA GLY A 60 -20.16 -8.15 -13.77
C GLY A 60 -19.64 -6.74 -14.11
N PRO A 61 -18.42 -6.36 -13.70
CA PRO A 61 -17.90 -5.02 -13.90
C PRO A 61 -17.46 -4.82 -15.34
N THR A 62 -18.32 -4.17 -16.14
CA THR A 62 -18.01 -3.73 -17.51
C THR A 62 -17.44 -2.31 -17.52
N GLU A 63 -16.89 -1.87 -18.65
CA GLU A 63 -16.43 -0.47 -18.80
C GLU A 63 -17.56 0.54 -18.54
N GLN A 64 -18.77 0.25 -19.02
CA GLN A 64 -19.95 1.08 -18.80
C GLN A 64 -20.43 1.03 -17.34
N THR A 65 -20.51 -0.15 -16.73
CA THR A 65 -20.95 -0.27 -15.33
C THR A 65 -20.01 0.48 -14.39
N LEU A 66 -18.69 0.39 -14.63
CA LEU A 66 -17.68 1.09 -13.84
C LEU A 66 -17.71 2.61 -14.09
N SER A 67 -17.99 3.08 -15.31
CA SER A 67 -18.14 4.51 -15.57
C SER A 67 -19.38 5.10 -14.89
N PHE A 68 -20.53 4.42 -14.96
CA PHE A 68 -21.74 4.84 -14.24
C PHE A 68 -21.54 4.85 -12.72
N PHE A 69 -20.91 3.81 -12.17
CA PHE A 69 -20.55 3.77 -10.75
C PHE A 69 -19.64 4.95 -10.37
N THR A 70 -18.70 5.32 -11.26
CA THR A 70 -17.79 6.44 -11.04
C THR A 70 -18.54 7.76 -10.91
N VAL A 71 -19.48 8.03 -11.82
CA VAL A 71 -20.33 9.23 -11.77
C VAL A 71 -21.20 9.24 -10.52
N PHE A 72 -21.89 8.13 -10.27
CA PHE A 72 -22.79 7.98 -9.12
C PHE A 72 -22.04 8.27 -7.80
N MET A 73 -20.93 7.57 -7.55
CA MET A 73 -20.18 7.73 -6.31
C MET A 73 -19.51 9.10 -6.20
N SER A 74 -19.08 9.71 -7.31
CA SER A 74 -18.46 11.03 -7.29
C SER A 74 -19.42 12.14 -6.86
N SER A 75 -20.73 11.91 -6.95
CA SER A 75 -21.72 12.84 -6.40
C SER A 75 -21.88 12.74 -4.87
N HIS A 76 -21.48 11.60 -4.28
CA HIS A 76 -21.62 11.31 -2.86
C HIS A 76 -20.30 11.40 -2.07
N ILE A 77 -19.17 11.14 -2.72
CA ILE A 77 -17.83 11.16 -2.11
C ILE A 77 -16.81 11.80 -3.06
N LYS A 78 -15.63 12.16 -2.52
CA LYS A 78 -14.56 12.77 -3.31
C LYS A 78 -14.12 11.85 -4.47
N PRO A 79 -13.98 12.35 -5.71
CA PRO A 79 -13.55 11.56 -6.86
C PRO A 79 -12.23 10.79 -6.67
N ASP A 80 -11.27 11.34 -5.90
CA ASP A 80 -10.03 10.63 -5.57
C ASP A 80 -10.25 9.38 -4.70
N SER A 81 -11.30 9.41 -3.87
CA SER A 81 -11.72 8.22 -3.12
C SER A 81 -12.35 7.20 -4.08
N VAL A 82 -13.13 7.63 -5.07
CA VAL A 82 -13.75 6.74 -6.06
C VAL A 82 -12.71 5.95 -6.86
N ASP A 83 -11.58 6.56 -7.24
CA ASP A 83 -10.47 5.83 -7.89
C ASP A 83 -9.92 4.69 -7.02
N SER A 84 -9.84 4.93 -5.71
CA SER A 84 -9.47 3.91 -4.72
C SER A 84 -10.55 2.82 -4.59
N TYR A 85 -11.83 3.15 -4.79
CA TYR A 85 -12.92 2.17 -4.83
C TYR A 85 -12.79 1.27 -6.05
N LEU A 86 -12.68 1.84 -7.25
CA LEU A 86 -12.52 1.10 -8.51
C LEU A 86 -11.34 0.13 -8.46
N SER A 87 -10.20 0.59 -7.95
CA SER A 87 -8.99 -0.25 -7.83
C SER A 87 -9.21 -1.45 -6.91
N ARG A 88 -9.99 -1.28 -5.83
CA ARG A 88 -10.28 -2.36 -4.87
C ARG A 88 -11.34 -3.32 -5.37
N ILE A 89 -12.40 -2.79 -5.98
CA ILE A 89 -13.45 -3.58 -6.65
C ILE A 89 -12.80 -4.47 -7.70
N ALA A 90 -11.92 -3.91 -8.55
CA ALA A 90 -11.20 -4.67 -9.56
C ALA A 90 -10.36 -5.79 -8.94
N ASN A 91 -9.64 -5.52 -7.86
CA ASN A 91 -8.82 -6.55 -7.21
C ASN A 91 -9.64 -7.66 -6.55
N GLN A 92 -10.82 -7.38 -6.01
CA GLN A 92 -11.69 -8.41 -5.39
C GLN A 92 -12.43 -9.24 -6.43
N LEU A 93 -12.89 -8.59 -7.50
CA LEU A 93 -13.65 -9.25 -8.55
C LEU A 93 -12.77 -9.98 -9.57
N GLU A 94 -11.45 -9.75 -9.58
CA GLU A 94 -10.52 -10.37 -10.52
C GLU A 94 -10.55 -11.90 -10.51
N GLY A 95 -10.79 -12.52 -9.35
CA GLY A 95 -10.93 -13.98 -9.25
C GLY A 95 -12.14 -14.54 -10.00
N PHE A 96 -13.20 -13.75 -10.16
CA PHE A 96 -14.45 -14.15 -10.81
C PHE A 96 -14.58 -13.56 -12.23
N PHE A 97 -13.98 -12.39 -12.47
CA PHE A 97 -14.08 -11.62 -13.71
C PHE A 97 -12.67 -11.25 -14.20
N PRO A 98 -12.04 -12.07 -15.06
CA PRO A 98 -10.63 -11.87 -15.45
C PRO A 98 -10.39 -10.55 -16.19
N ASN A 99 -11.42 -10.00 -16.86
CA ASN A 99 -11.32 -8.76 -17.61
C ASN A 99 -11.51 -7.50 -16.76
N VAL A 100 -11.79 -7.61 -15.46
CA VAL A 100 -12.13 -6.44 -14.62
C VAL A 100 -11.03 -5.39 -14.58
N ARG A 101 -9.76 -5.80 -14.56
CA ARG A 101 -8.64 -4.85 -14.58
C ARG A 101 -8.53 -4.13 -15.92
N LYS A 102 -8.76 -4.84 -17.02
CA LYS A 102 -8.81 -4.25 -18.36
C LYS A 102 -9.92 -3.21 -18.41
N ASN A 103 -11.11 -3.56 -17.92
CA ASN A 103 -12.28 -2.69 -17.91
C ASN A 103 -12.06 -1.44 -17.03
N ARG A 104 -11.45 -1.60 -15.84
CA ARG A 104 -11.08 -0.47 -14.97
C ARG A 104 -10.08 0.47 -15.62
N ASN A 105 -9.14 -0.07 -16.40
CA ASN A 105 -8.10 0.71 -17.09
C ASN A 105 -8.54 1.20 -18.47
N SER A 106 -9.81 1.03 -18.84
CA SER A 106 -10.35 1.51 -20.12
C SER A 106 -10.29 3.04 -20.20
N ILE A 107 -10.28 3.54 -21.43
CA ILE A 107 -10.30 4.98 -21.72
C ILE A 107 -11.59 5.59 -21.17
N LEU A 108 -12.72 4.90 -21.31
CA LEU A 108 -14.03 5.37 -20.84
C LEU A 108 -14.05 5.65 -19.33
N VAL A 109 -13.59 4.69 -18.52
CA VAL A 109 -13.55 4.84 -17.05
C VAL A 109 -12.57 5.94 -16.65
N SER A 110 -11.40 5.99 -17.30
CA SER A 110 -10.37 6.99 -17.01
C SER A 110 -10.83 8.42 -17.33
N GLN A 111 -11.48 8.63 -18.47
CA GLN A 111 -12.04 9.92 -18.87
C GLN A 111 -13.21 10.33 -17.97
N THR A 112 -14.08 9.38 -17.62
CA THR A 112 -15.20 9.63 -16.70
C THR A 112 -14.69 10.08 -15.33
N LEU A 113 -13.68 9.40 -14.79
CA LEU A 113 -13.05 9.77 -13.54
C LEU A 113 -12.38 11.15 -13.62
N ALA A 114 -11.71 11.46 -14.73
CA ALA A 114 -11.11 12.78 -14.96
C ALA A 114 -12.19 13.88 -14.98
N GLY A 115 -13.30 13.66 -15.70
CA GLY A 115 -14.45 14.58 -15.70
C GLY A 115 -15.04 14.76 -14.30
N CYS A 116 -15.20 13.67 -13.54
CA CYS A 116 -15.69 13.74 -12.16
C CYS A 116 -14.73 14.52 -11.24
N LYS A 117 -13.42 14.38 -11.41
CA LYS A 117 -12.43 15.19 -10.68
C LYS A 117 -12.54 16.67 -11.02
N CYS A 118 -12.88 17.03 -12.25
CA CYS A 118 -13.14 18.42 -12.63
C CYS A 118 -14.45 18.93 -12.01
N CYS A 119 -15.54 18.18 -12.08
CA CYS A 119 -16.86 18.63 -11.62
C CYS A 119 -17.01 18.64 -10.09
N PHE A 120 -16.47 17.63 -9.41
CA PHE A 120 -16.64 17.40 -7.97
C PHE A 120 -15.32 17.52 -7.19
N GLY A 121 -14.26 18.01 -7.84
CA GLY A 121 -12.96 18.23 -7.22
C GLY A 121 -13.06 19.32 -6.16
N THR A 122 -12.64 19.01 -4.94
CA THR A 122 -12.40 20.04 -3.92
C THR A 122 -10.97 20.55 -4.05
N PRO A 123 -10.72 21.86 -3.97
CA PRO A 123 -9.36 22.38 -3.96
C PRO A 123 -8.56 21.74 -2.81
N VAL A 124 -7.30 21.42 -3.09
CA VAL A 124 -6.41 20.84 -2.09
C VAL A 124 -6.05 21.93 -1.10
N ASN A 125 -6.64 21.90 0.09
CA ASN A 125 -6.22 22.76 1.19
C ASN A 125 -4.93 22.19 1.80
N CYS A 126 -3.79 22.62 1.25
CA CYS A 126 -2.48 22.28 1.78
C CYS A 126 -2.22 23.07 3.06
N LYS A 127 -2.26 22.39 4.22
CA LYS A 127 -1.70 22.97 5.46
C LYS A 127 -0.22 23.28 5.25
N ARG A 128 0.27 24.38 5.85
CA ARG A 128 1.69 24.73 5.81
C ARG A 128 2.51 23.55 6.38
N PRO A 129 3.63 23.16 5.74
CA PRO A 129 4.49 22.11 6.28
C PRO A 129 5.01 22.53 7.65
N LEU A 130 5.14 21.54 8.55
CA LEU A 130 5.72 21.75 9.87
C LEU A 130 7.20 22.09 9.71
N SER A 131 7.61 23.22 10.27
CA SER A 131 8.99 23.72 10.21
C SER A 131 9.77 23.39 11.48
N LYS A 132 11.10 23.48 11.42
CA LYS A 132 11.95 23.30 12.61
C LYS A 132 11.63 24.31 13.71
N THR A 133 11.26 25.53 13.35
CA THR A 133 10.86 26.56 14.32
C THR A 133 9.57 26.19 15.04
N ASP A 134 8.63 25.53 14.36
CA ASP A 134 7.40 25.05 15.00
C ASP A 134 7.68 23.94 16.01
N ILE A 135 8.61 23.03 15.69
CA ILE A 135 9.02 21.95 16.60
C ILE A 135 9.74 22.51 17.82
N LEU A 136 10.67 23.45 17.62
CA LEU A 136 11.35 24.15 18.71
C LEU A 136 10.35 24.90 19.60
N PHE A 137 9.35 25.54 19.01
CA PHE A 137 8.29 26.19 19.75
C PHE A 137 7.55 25.21 20.67
N VAL A 138 7.16 24.04 20.16
CA VAL A 138 6.52 22.99 20.97
C VAL A 138 7.45 22.51 22.09
N ILE A 139 8.72 22.23 21.78
CA ILE A 139 9.71 21.82 22.80
C ILE A 139 9.86 22.87 23.90
N LEU A 140 9.87 24.16 23.55
CA LEU A 140 9.96 25.25 24.53
C LEU A 140 8.72 25.35 25.42
N GLN A 141 7.53 25.08 24.88
CA GLN A 141 6.27 25.19 25.63
C GLN A 141 6.04 24.02 26.60
N ILE A 142 6.32 22.78 26.17
CA ILE A 142 5.97 21.58 26.94
C ILE A 142 7.17 20.71 27.32
N GLY A 143 8.40 21.09 26.96
CA GLY A 143 9.61 20.28 27.20
C GLY A 143 9.96 20.08 28.68
N SER A 144 9.51 20.98 29.57
CA SER A 144 9.69 20.83 31.02
C SER A 144 8.50 20.13 31.70
N SER A 145 7.44 19.81 30.96
CA SER A 145 6.28 19.14 31.52
C SER A 145 6.61 17.71 31.92
N LYS A 146 6.12 17.27 33.09
CA LYS A 146 6.20 15.88 33.54
C LYS A 146 4.95 15.08 33.20
N SER A 147 3.99 15.69 32.50
CA SER A 147 2.79 15.00 32.04
C SER A 147 3.17 13.92 31.03
N HIS A 148 2.62 12.72 31.21
CA HIS A 148 2.82 11.61 30.29
C HIS A 148 2.41 11.98 28.86
N ASP A 149 1.27 12.66 28.70
CA ASP A 149 0.71 12.98 27.39
C ASP A 149 1.55 14.02 26.65
N ASP A 150 2.14 14.98 27.36
CA ASP A 150 3.06 15.97 26.79
C ASP A 150 4.38 15.30 26.35
N MET A 151 4.94 14.41 27.18
CA MET A 151 6.14 13.65 26.83
C MET A 151 5.88 12.71 25.64
N LEU A 152 4.72 12.05 25.60
CA LEU A 152 4.31 11.19 24.49
C LEU A 152 4.13 12.00 23.20
N PHE A 153 3.47 13.15 23.28
CA PHE A 153 3.29 14.04 22.13
C PHE A 153 4.62 14.55 21.59
N LEU A 154 5.53 14.99 22.47
CA LEU A 154 6.90 15.38 22.10
C LEU A 154 7.66 14.25 21.42
N ALA A 155 7.59 13.04 21.97
CA ALA A 155 8.22 11.88 21.36
C ALA A 155 7.62 11.59 19.97
N MET A 156 6.29 11.63 19.83
CA MET A 156 5.62 11.36 18.56
C MET A 156 5.89 12.43 17.48
N ILE A 157 5.91 13.72 17.84
CA ILE A 157 6.12 14.80 16.87
C ILE A 157 7.57 14.83 16.38
N THR A 158 8.54 14.69 17.28
CA THR A 158 9.97 14.66 16.92
C THR A 158 10.30 13.41 16.13
N THR A 159 9.92 12.22 16.62
CA THR A 159 10.11 10.95 15.90
C THR A 159 9.41 10.94 14.55
N GLY A 160 8.16 11.41 14.49
CA GLY A 160 7.37 11.43 13.26
C GLY A 160 7.97 12.32 12.18
N VAL A 161 8.55 13.47 12.57
CA VAL A 161 9.20 14.40 11.64
C VAL A 161 10.58 13.88 11.22
N ASP A 162 11.43 13.54 12.19
CA ASP A 162 12.83 13.19 11.92
C ASP A 162 12.96 11.85 11.19
N ALA A 163 12.09 10.87 11.52
CA ALA A 163 12.05 9.59 10.84
C ALA A 163 10.99 9.52 9.71
N LEU A 164 10.30 10.62 9.41
CA LEU A 164 9.25 10.72 8.37
C LEU A 164 8.14 9.65 8.52
N LEU A 165 7.81 9.28 9.75
CA LEU A 165 6.86 8.22 10.04
C LEU A 165 5.41 8.70 9.92
N ARG A 166 4.56 7.82 9.38
CA ARG A 166 3.10 8.03 9.42
C ARG A 166 2.59 7.75 10.82
N LEU A 167 1.52 8.42 11.23
CA LEU A 167 0.87 8.19 12.53
C LEU A 167 0.58 6.71 12.81
N ALA A 168 0.14 5.96 11.79
CA ALA A 168 -0.16 4.54 11.91
C ALA A 168 1.05 3.63 12.22
N ALA A 169 2.28 4.15 12.14
CA ALA A 169 3.51 3.46 12.53
C ALA A 169 3.92 3.77 13.99
N MET A 170 3.38 4.83 14.58
CA MET A 170 3.68 5.27 15.95
C MET A 170 2.52 5.01 16.92
N ALA A 171 1.30 4.92 16.42
CA ALA A 171 0.10 4.71 17.21
C ALA A 171 -0.46 3.29 17.02
N PHE A 172 -1.03 2.75 18.09
CA PHE A 172 -1.74 1.48 18.04
C PHE A 172 -3.24 1.72 17.79
N PRO A 173 -3.90 0.98 16.87
CA PRO A 173 -5.31 1.22 16.57
C PRO A 173 -6.25 0.96 17.75
N ASP A 174 -7.22 1.83 17.96
CA ASP A 174 -8.24 1.64 19.00
C ASP A 174 -9.13 0.43 18.71
N LYS A 175 -9.52 0.25 17.44
CA LYS A 175 -10.38 -0.85 17.00
C LYS A 175 -9.68 -2.19 17.15
N LEU A 176 -10.24 -3.08 17.99
CA LEU A 176 -9.68 -4.41 18.27
C LEU A 176 -9.37 -5.22 17.01
N LYS A 177 -10.28 -5.24 16.03
CA LYS A 177 -10.10 -5.96 14.75
C LYS A 177 -8.96 -5.43 13.89
N SER A 178 -8.43 -4.25 14.21
CA SER A 178 -7.35 -3.61 13.48
C SER A 178 -5.99 -3.68 14.17
N ARG A 179 -5.96 -4.23 15.38
CA ARG A 179 -4.76 -4.39 16.19
C ARG A 179 -3.96 -5.57 15.68
N ASN A 180 -2.69 -5.31 15.34
CA ASN A 180 -1.75 -6.35 14.99
C ASN A 180 -0.46 -6.13 15.78
N TYR A 181 -0.23 -6.98 16.78
CA TYR A 181 0.94 -6.91 17.65
C TYR A 181 2.26 -7.11 16.91
N LYS A 182 2.25 -7.79 15.75
CA LYS A 182 3.45 -7.95 14.90
C LYS A 182 3.89 -6.65 14.23
N LYS A 183 3.08 -5.59 14.29
CA LYS A 183 3.39 -4.26 13.72
C LYS A 183 3.68 -3.22 14.80
N VAL A 184 3.70 -3.62 16.07
CA VAL A 184 3.96 -2.72 17.18
C VAL A 184 5.45 -2.55 17.34
N THR A 185 5.92 -1.31 17.28
CA THR A 185 7.28 -0.93 17.66
C THR A 185 7.47 -1.21 19.15
N LEU A 186 8.40 -2.11 19.48
CA LEU A 186 8.62 -2.53 20.85
C LEU A 186 9.67 -1.64 21.53
N ARG A 187 9.37 -1.16 22.74
CA ARG A 187 10.24 -0.25 23.52
C ARG A 187 11.66 -0.80 23.71
N HIS A 188 11.82 -2.10 23.89
CA HIS A 188 13.14 -2.71 24.13
C HIS A 188 14.08 -2.65 22.91
N THR A 189 13.56 -2.28 21.73
CA THR A 189 14.37 -2.12 20.52
C THR A 189 15.03 -0.74 20.45
N VAL A 190 14.68 0.18 21.35
CA VAL A 190 15.24 1.53 21.38
C VAL A 190 16.67 1.47 21.87
N ASN A 191 17.60 1.90 21.02
CA ASN A 191 18.99 2.14 21.37
C ASN A 191 19.25 3.65 21.36
N VAL A 192 19.78 4.17 22.45
CA VAL A 192 20.04 5.61 22.62
C VAL A 192 21.54 5.84 22.68
N SER A 193 22.01 6.76 21.86
CA SER A 193 23.37 7.28 21.83
C SER A 193 23.35 8.78 22.15
N PRO A 194 24.49 9.41 22.46
CA PRO A 194 24.54 10.83 22.84
C PRO A 194 23.94 11.80 21.80
N THR A 195 23.94 11.41 20.53
CA THR A 195 23.54 12.24 19.39
C THR A 195 22.35 11.70 18.60
N LEU A 196 21.94 10.46 18.85
CA LEU A 196 20.92 9.78 18.06
C LEU A 196 20.22 8.71 18.88
N TYR A 197 19.03 8.32 18.45
CA TYR A 197 18.38 7.10 18.91
C TYR A 197 17.91 6.31 17.68
N SER A 198 17.81 5.00 17.84
CA SER A 198 17.31 4.10 16.82
C SER A 198 16.37 3.09 17.44
N PHE A 199 15.45 2.55 16.65
CA PHE A 199 14.52 1.51 17.09
C PHE A 199 14.10 0.65 15.90
N HIS A 200 13.63 -0.55 16.18
CA HIS A 200 13.18 -1.47 15.14
C HIS A 200 11.70 -1.23 14.81
N LEU A 201 11.40 -0.94 13.54
CA LEU A 201 10.04 -0.73 13.06
C LEU A 201 9.53 -1.97 12.31
N PRO A 202 8.71 -2.83 12.92
CA PRO A 202 8.33 -4.08 12.30
C PRO A 202 7.28 -3.90 11.18
N GLY A 203 7.51 -4.58 10.06
CA GLY A 203 6.56 -4.63 8.94
C GLY A 203 6.46 -3.32 8.16
N HIS A 204 7.54 -2.53 8.14
CA HIS A 204 7.57 -1.29 7.39
C HIS A 204 7.54 -1.59 5.88
N LYS A 205 6.78 -0.78 5.13
CA LYS A 205 6.58 -1.00 3.69
C LYS A 205 7.89 -0.84 2.91
N ALA A 206 8.86 -0.08 3.45
CA ALA A 206 10.18 0.06 2.85
C ALA A 206 10.96 -1.25 2.93
N ASP A 207 10.91 -2.01 4.03
CA ASP A 207 11.78 -3.17 4.22
C ASP A 207 11.66 -4.19 3.09
N ARG A 208 10.42 -4.46 2.66
CA ARG A 208 10.16 -5.34 1.50
C ARG A 208 10.66 -4.71 0.19
N ALA A 209 10.51 -3.40 0.02
CA ALA A 209 10.95 -2.71 -1.19
C ALA A 209 12.47 -2.58 -1.26
N THR A 210 13.14 -2.30 -0.15
CA THR A 210 14.59 -2.23 0.01
C THR A 210 15.21 -3.60 -0.21
N ALA A 211 14.72 -4.65 0.44
CA ALA A 211 15.24 -6.00 0.26
C ALA A 211 15.13 -6.49 -1.20
N LEU A 212 14.02 -6.14 -1.88
CA LEU A 212 13.87 -6.46 -3.30
C LEU A 212 14.79 -5.60 -4.18
N ALA A 213 14.98 -4.32 -3.87
CA ALA A 213 15.90 -3.44 -4.58
C ALA A 213 17.36 -3.90 -4.43
N GLU A 214 17.76 -4.27 -3.21
CA GLU A 214 19.08 -4.84 -2.90
C GLU A 214 19.31 -6.18 -3.61
N ALA A 215 18.26 -6.99 -3.78
CA ALA A 215 18.29 -8.22 -4.58
C ALA A 215 18.30 -7.96 -6.10
N GLY A 216 18.35 -6.70 -6.55
CA GLY A 216 18.38 -6.32 -7.96
C GLY A 216 17.03 -6.41 -8.67
N ALA A 217 15.91 -6.49 -7.93
CA ALA A 217 14.59 -6.52 -8.55
C ALA A 217 14.29 -5.18 -9.24
N PRO A 218 13.81 -5.18 -10.50
CA PRO A 218 13.54 -3.96 -11.23
C PRO A 218 12.38 -3.18 -10.59
N PRO A 219 12.38 -1.84 -10.67
CA PRO A 219 11.42 -0.98 -9.99
C PRO A 219 9.94 -1.34 -10.27
N TYR A 220 9.60 -1.76 -11.50
CA TYR A 220 8.22 -2.14 -11.85
C TYR A 220 7.73 -3.40 -11.10
N LEU A 221 8.63 -4.35 -10.80
CA LEU A 221 8.31 -5.54 -10.00
C LEU A 221 8.11 -5.18 -8.53
N ILE A 222 8.99 -4.34 -7.97
CA ILE A 222 8.85 -3.84 -6.59
C ILE A 222 7.55 -3.06 -6.45
N GLN A 223 7.20 -2.25 -7.46
CA GLN A 223 5.95 -1.51 -7.52
C GLN A 223 4.73 -2.43 -7.53
N ALA A 224 4.75 -3.47 -8.37
CA ALA A 224 3.66 -4.45 -8.46
C ALA A 224 3.49 -5.21 -7.13
N ILE A 225 4.60 -5.66 -6.52
CA ILE A 225 4.61 -6.38 -5.25
C ILE A 225 4.14 -5.47 -4.10
N GLY A 226 4.56 -4.21 -4.10
CA GLY A 226 4.13 -3.20 -3.13
C GLY A 226 2.70 -2.71 -3.33
N ARG A 227 2.11 -3.02 -4.50
CA ARG A 227 0.81 -2.53 -4.99
C ARG A 227 0.73 -1.00 -4.96
N TRP A 228 1.76 -0.33 -5.45
CA TRP A 228 1.79 1.14 -5.52
C TRP A 228 1.28 1.58 -6.89
N THR A 229 0.44 2.63 -6.91
CA THR A 229 0.14 3.33 -8.16
C THR A 229 1.41 4.04 -8.67
N SER A 230 1.57 4.18 -9.99
CA SER A 230 2.81 4.71 -10.61
C SER A 230 3.29 6.02 -9.99
N ALA A 231 2.36 6.98 -9.79
CA ALA A 231 2.68 8.25 -9.14
C ALA A 231 3.11 8.08 -7.67
N THR A 232 2.43 7.22 -6.91
CA THR A 232 2.79 6.96 -5.49
C THR A 232 4.18 6.33 -5.38
N PHE A 233 4.55 5.49 -6.35
CA PHE A 233 5.82 4.77 -6.31
C PHE A 233 7.02 5.64 -6.59
N GLN A 234 6.90 6.52 -7.57
CA GLN A 234 7.92 7.52 -7.85
C GLN A 234 8.11 8.48 -6.68
N ILE A 235 7.02 8.94 -6.05
CA ILE A 235 7.09 9.80 -4.86
C ILE A 235 7.77 9.06 -3.71
N TYR A 236 7.46 7.79 -3.51
CA TYR A 236 8.01 7.02 -2.40
C TYR A 236 9.50 6.73 -2.55
N ILE A 237 9.97 6.31 -3.73
CA ILE A 237 11.41 6.13 -3.97
C ILE A 237 12.16 7.44 -3.76
N ARG A 238 11.65 8.56 -4.28
CA ARG A 238 12.26 9.88 -4.10
C ARG A 238 12.39 10.29 -2.63
N LYS A 239 11.47 9.84 -1.77
CA LYS A 239 11.46 10.14 -0.34
C LYS A 239 12.19 9.11 0.53
N ASN A 240 12.60 7.97 -0.02
CA ASN A 240 13.31 6.91 0.70
C ASN A 240 14.69 6.70 0.05
N PRO A 241 15.71 7.50 0.45
CA PRO A 241 17.02 7.50 -0.20
C PRO A 241 17.70 6.13 -0.17
N VAL A 242 17.41 5.30 0.84
CA VAL A 242 17.94 3.93 0.97
C VAL A 242 17.46 3.02 -0.18
N ILE A 243 16.18 3.11 -0.56
CA ILE A 243 15.65 2.33 -1.70
C ILE A 243 16.22 2.87 -3.01
N LEU A 244 16.32 4.18 -3.16
CA LEU A 244 16.92 4.78 -4.35
C LEU A 244 18.40 4.36 -4.49
N GLN A 245 19.15 4.35 -3.40
CA GLN A 245 20.53 3.88 -3.37
C GLN A 245 20.61 2.39 -3.72
N ALA A 246 19.76 1.55 -3.14
CA ALA A 246 19.68 0.13 -3.48
C ALA A 246 19.29 -0.10 -4.95
N LEU A 247 18.43 0.74 -5.54
CA LEU A 247 18.06 0.65 -6.95
C LEU A 247 19.17 1.13 -7.91
N LEU A 248 19.95 2.13 -7.50
CA LEU A 248 21.04 2.69 -8.31
C LEU A 248 22.33 1.87 -8.22
N TYR A 249 22.59 1.25 -7.07
CA TYR A 249 23.86 0.61 -6.75
C TYR A 249 23.73 -0.86 -6.30
N GLY A 250 22.52 -1.39 -6.17
CA GLY A 250 22.29 -2.81 -5.92
C GLY A 250 22.79 -3.63 -7.10
N ARG A 251 23.77 -4.49 -6.86
CA ARG A 251 24.29 -5.37 -7.92
C ARG A 251 23.20 -6.37 -8.33
N PRO A 252 22.95 -6.57 -9.63
CA PRO A 252 22.29 -7.80 -10.04
C PRO A 252 23.14 -8.99 -9.56
N PRO A 253 22.55 -10.12 -9.16
CA PRO A 253 23.32 -11.32 -8.88
C PRO A 253 24.16 -11.65 -10.13
N ASP A 254 25.49 -11.63 -9.97
CA ASP A 254 26.45 -11.89 -11.03
C ASP A 254 26.08 -13.19 -11.76
N SER A 255 25.70 -13.07 -13.04
CA SER A 255 25.65 -14.20 -13.97
C SER A 255 27.06 -14.68 -14.40
N SER A 256 28.11 -14.19 -13.74
CA SER A 256 29.52 -14.41 -14.07
C SER A 256 30.30 -15.05 -12.92
N ARG A 257 29.75 -16.13 -12.35
CA ARG A 257 30.55 -17.21 -11.76
C ARG A 257 30.21 -18.55 -12.41
N VAL A 258 30.36 -18.58 -13.72
CA VAL A 258 30.85 -19.78 -14.41
C VAL A 258 32.34 -19.54 -14.58
N ASN A 259 33.16 -20.24 -13.80
CA ASN A 259 34.56 -20.63 -14.06
C ASN A 259 35.22 -21.00 -12.73
N LEU A 260 34.97 -22.24 -12.29
CA LEU A 260 35.94 -23.31 -12.07
C LEU A 260 35.20 -24.52 -11.48
#